data_AF-A0A2N2DX45-F1
#
_entry.id   AF-A0A2N2DX45-F1
#
_cell.length_a   1.000
_cell.length_b   1.000
_cell.length_c   1.000
_cell.angle_alpha   90.00
_cell.angle_beta   90.00
_cell.angle_gamma   90.00
#
_symmetry.space_group_name_H-M   'P 1'
#
loop_
_entity.id
_entity.type
_entity.pdbx_description
1 polymer ?
#
loop_
_entity_poly.entity_id
_entity_poly.type
_entity_poly.pdbx_seq_one_letter_code
_entity_poly.pdbx_strand_id
1 'polypeptide(L)'
;MKIEYLPGIVPGQKIDLSKFSEAPKLRVEKLQQLFANRLAAKSLEYNQKFGQEWLNADGTVKHFDHPDREEDERLVIMQEKQWSKEVGKSIETWKRDKERDPSSLTEMGLTVCLQRLLPERFMVVRSSAYDDYNNGVDQLIIDRETGMVVCGIDEVIERTGDTGPSKKEEKVRNKMQKGGAKVKYGARVVEGKLVLGSIGRVPAFYISLSKSDLVKLGAALEEE
;
A
#
# COMPACT_ATOMS: atom_id res chain seq x y z
N MET A 1 -41.38 -36.58 11.02
CA MET A 1 -40.28 -35.61 11.23
C MET A 1 -40.93 -34.24 11.41
N LYS A 2 -40.90 -33.66 12.62
CA LYS A 2 -41.43 -32.30 12.83
C LYS A 2 -40.34 -31.31 12.43
N ILE A 3 -40.68 -30.34 11.61
CA ILE A 3 -39.78 -29.22 11.30
C ILE A 3 -39.82 -28.30 12.52
N GLU A 4 -38.69 -28.20 13.22
CA GLU A 4 -38.52 -27.21 14.28
C GLU A 4 -38.11 -25.88 13.66
N TYR A 5 -38.88 -24.83 13.94
CA TYR A 5 -38.57 -23.47 13.50
C TYR A 5 -37.79 -22.74 14.59
N LEU A 6 -36.90 -21.84 14.15
CA LEU A 6 -36.11 -21.01 15.06
C LEU A 6 -37.00 -20.23 16.04
N PRO A 7 -36.63 -20.14 17.33
CA PRO A 7 -37.40 -19.37 18.31
C PRO A 7 -37.61 -17.93 17.87
N GLY A 8 -38.87 -17.49 17.81
CA GLY A 8 -39.24 -16.11 17.44
C GLY A 8 -39.39 -15.84 15.93
N ILE A 9 -39.31 -16.86 15.07
CA ILE A 9 -39.60 -16.73 13.63
C ILE A 9 -40.94 -17.41 13.31
N VAL A 10 -41.87 -16.64 12.73
CA VAL A 10 -43.19 -17.16 12.31
C VAL A 10 -43.11 -17.60 10.84
N PRO A 11 -43.63 -18.78 10.46
CA PRO A 11 -43.73 -19.18 9.06
C PRO A 11 -44.46 -18.11 8.22
N GLY A 12 -43.83 -17.65 7.14
CA GLY A 12 -44.34 -16.57 6.28
C GLY A 12 -43.91 -15.15 6.69
N GLN A 13 -43.20 -14.98 7.80
CA GLN A 13 -42.60 -13.70 8.17
C GLN A 13 -41.46 -13.34 7.21
N LYS A 14 -41.41 -12.08 6.78
CA LYS A 14 -40.23 -11.54 6.08
C LYS A 14 -39.05 -11.55 7.05
N ILE A 15 -38.10 -12.46 6.81
CA ILE A 15 -36.88 -12.55 7.61
C ILE A 15 -35.99 -11.36 7.22
N ASP A 16 -35.74 -10.49 8.19
CA ASP A 16 -34.80 -9.40 8.03
C ASP A 16 -33.37 -9.96 8.15
N LEU A 17 -32.78 -10.27 7.00
CA LEU A 17 -31.43 -10.82 6.90
C LEU A 17 -30.35 -9.84 7.38
N SER A 18 -30.66 -8.54 7.50
CA SER A 18 -29.70 -7.54 8.03
C SER A 18 -29.33 -7.79 9.50
N LYS A 19 -30.17 -8.51 10.24
CA LYS A 19 -29.92 -8.92 11.64
C LYS A 19 -28.94 -10.09 11.76
N PHE A 20 -28.70 -10.81 10.67
CA PHE A 20 -27.81 -11.97 10.61
C PHE A 20 -26.48 -11.65 9.89
N SER A 21 -26.40 -10.49 9.21
CA SER A 21 -25.19 -10.02 8.54
C SER A 21 -24.53 -8.89 9.33
N GLU A 22 -23.98 -9.17 10.50
CA GLU A 22 -22.90 -8.31 10.97
C GLU A 22 -21.68 -8.64 10.10
N ALA A 23 -21.42 -7.80 9.08
CA ALA A 23 -20.11 -7.83 8.44
C ALA A 23 -19.06 -7.70 9.55
N PRO A 24 -18.04 -8.58 9.60
CA PRO A 24 -17.07 -8.58 10.69
C PRO A 24 -16.51 -7.16 10.86
N LYS A 25 -16.69 -6.58 12.05
CA LYS A 25 -16.16 -5.24 12.35
C LYS A 25 -14.65 -5.26 12.13
N LEU A 26 -14.20 -4.50 11.13
CA LEU A 26 -12.78 -4.29 10.81
C LEU A 26 -12.05 -3.83 12.08
N ARG A 27 -11.26 -4.71 12.70
CA ARG A 27 -10.38 -4.31 13.80
C ARG A 27 -9.12 -3.69 13.20
N VAL A 28 -9.20 -2.39 12.93
CA VAL A 28 -8.16 -1.58 12.29
C VAL A 28 -6.77 -1.86 12.89
N GLU A 29 -6.67 -1.90 14.22
CA GLU A 29 -5.42 -2.15 14.94
C GLU A 29 -4.85 -3.54 14.68
N LYS A 30 -5.72 -4.56 14.57
CA LYS A 30 -5.32 -5.94 14.30
C LYS A 30 -4.77 -6.06 12.88
N LEU A 31 -5.43 -5.44 11.91
CA LEU A 31 -4.97 -5.42 10.52
C LEU A 31 -3.67 -4.63 10.35
N GLN A 32 -3.57 -3.47 11.00
CA GLN A 32 -2.33 -2.68 11.01
C GLN A 32 -1.16 -3.55 11.50
N GLN A 33 -1.33 -4.24 12.63
CA GLN A 33 -0.29 -5.10 13.18
C GLN A 33 0.05 -6.29 12.27
N LEU A 34 -0.97 -6.93 11.70
CA LEU A 34 -0.79 -8.04 10.76
C LEU A 34 0.04 -7.61 9.54
N PHE A 35 -0.36 -6.51 8.90
CA PHE A 35 0.33 -6.00 7.71
C PHE A 35 1.74 -5.52 8.04
N ALA A 36 1.93 -4.78 9.15
CA ALA A 36 3.24 -4.33 9.59
C ALA A 36 4.20 -5.51 9.83
N ASN A 37 3.74 -6.58 10.48
CA ASN A 37 4.56 -7.76 10.71
C ASN A 37 4.96 -8.47 9.41
N ARG A 38 4.02 -8.62 8.47
CA ARG A 38 4.29 -9.26 7.17
C ARG A 38 5.25 -8.42 6.31
N LEU A 39 5.05 -7.11 6.29
CA LEU A 39 5.97 -6.18 5.61
C LEU A 39 7.37 -6.23 6.21
N ALA A 40 7.49 -6.21 7.53
CA ALA A 40 8.79 -6.27 8.20
C ALA A 40 9.53 -7.58 7.91
N ALA A 41 8.82 -8.71 7.91
CA ALA A 41 9.40 -10.00 7.56
C ALA A 41 9.90 -10.02 6.11
N LYS A 42 9.12 -9.48 5.16
CA LYS A 42 9.51 -9.40 3.74
C LYS A 42 10.64 -8.42 3.48
N SER A 43 10.64 -7.26 4.14
CA SER A 43 11.75 -6.31 4.08
C SER A 43 13.04 -6.94 4.57
N LEU A 44 12.99 -7.69 5.68
CA LEU A 44 14.17 -8.41 6.19
C LEU A 44 14.67 -9.45 5.19
N GLU A 45 13.77 -10.25 4.60
CA GLU A 45 14.12 -11.23 3.56
C GLU A 45 14.82 -10.57 2.36
N TYR A 46 14.26 -9.48 1.85
CA TYR A 46 14.83 -8.76 0.71
C TYR A 46 16.16 -8.08 1.07
N ASN A 47 16.27 -7.48 2.25
CA ASN A 47 17.53 -6.89 2.70
C ASN A 47 18.64 -7.94 2.83
N GLN A 48 18.33 -9.10 3.42
CA GLN A 48 19.26 -10.23 3.53
C GLN A 48 19.68 -10.77 2.17
N LYS A 49 18.75 -10.90 1.22
CA LYS A 49 19.04 -11.39 -0.13
C LYS A 49 20.11 -10.56 -0.85
N PHE A 50 20.05 -9.23 -0.74
CA PHE A 50 21.01 -8.34 -1.42
C PHE A 50 22.17 -7.92 -0.52
N GLY A 51 22.20 -8.40 0.74
CA GLY A 51 23.23 -8.03 1.72
C GLY A 51 23.25 -6.53 2.01
N GLN A 52 22.09 -5.86 1.93
CA GLN A 52 21.95 -4.40 2.02
C GLN A 52 20.68 -4.03 2.78
N GLU A 53 20.74 -2.99 3.62
CA GLU A 53 19.56 -2.44 4.28
C GLU A 53 18.88 -1.37 3.42
N TRP A 54 18.24 -1.80 2.34
CA TRP A 54 17.63 -0.90 1.36
C TRP A 54 16.13 -0.67 1.56
N LEU A 55 15.49 -1.47 2.41
CA LEU A 55 14.10 -1.31 2.83
C LEU A 55 13.98 -0.99 4.32
N ASN A 56 13.00 -0.16 4.64
CA ASN A 56 12.47 0.01 6.00
C ASN A 56 11.59 -1.19 6.40
N ALA A 57 11.34 -1.34 7.70
CA ALA A 57 10.47 -2.40 8.21
C ALA A 57 9.02 -2.31 7.71
N ASP A 58 8.58 -1.14 7.26
CA ASP A 58 7.24 -0.94 6.69
C ASP A 58 7.19 -1.20 5.18
N GLY A 59 8.28 -1.71 4.58
CA GLY A 59 8.35 -2.03 3.15
C GLY A 59 8.73 -0.87 2.24
N THR A 60 8.99 0.34 2.77
CA THR A 60 9.39 1.51 1.96
C THR A 60 10.86 1.48 1.57
N VAL A 61 11.18 1.97 0.36
CA VAL A 61 12.55 2.11 -0.12
C VAL A 61 13.30 3.20 0.66
N LYS A 62 14.45 2.84 1.23
CA LYS A 62 15.40 3.78 1.86
C LYS A 62 16.27 4.48 0.83
N HIS A 63 16.76 5.67 1.16
CA HIS A 63 17.61 6.48 0.29
C HIS A 63 19.12 6.18 0.42
N PHE A 64 19.48 4.98 0.89
CA PHE A 64 20.73 4.71 1.62
C PHE A 64 22.04 5.03 0.86
N ASP A 65 22.04 5.15 -0.47
CA ASP A 65 23.23 5.49 -1.27
C ASP A 65 22.97 6.49 -2.43
N HIS A 66 21.87 7.28 -2.37
CA HIS A 66 21.59 8.26 -3.44
C HIS A 66 22.25 9.63 -3.14
N PRO A 67 22.88 10.31 -4.13
CA PRO A 67 23.52 11.62 -3.93
C PRO A 67 22.58 12.68 -3.35
N ASP A 68 21.33 12.68 -3.79
CA ASP A 68 20.33 13.68 -3.38
C ASP A 68 19.63 13.36 -2.04
N ARG A 69 20.04 12.29 -1.33
CA ARG A 69 19.29 11.76 -0.16
C ARG A 69 19.05 12.82 0.92
N GLU A 70 20.04 13.66 1.21
CA GLU A 70 19.94 14.62 2.30
C GLU A 70 18.95 15.75 1.97
N GLU A 71 18.92 16.17 0.72
CA GLU A 71 18.00 17.20 0.25
C GLU A 71 16.57 16.67 0.22
N ASP A 72 16.38 15.46 -0.31
CA ASP A 72 15.06 14.83 -0.39
C ASP A 72 14.49 14.50 0.99
N GLU A 73 15.31 14.03 1.94
CA GLU A 73 14.90 13.81 3.32
C GLU A 73 14.49 15.11 4.01
N ARG A 74 15.25 16.20 3.79
CA ARG A 74 14.86 17.52 4.30
C ARG A 74 13.53 17.97 3.71
N LEU A 75 13.31 17.77 2.41
CA LEU A 75 12.06 18.13 1.75
C LEU A 75 10.88 17.36 2.34
N VAL A 76 11.01 16.04 2.48
CA VAL A 76 10.00 15.17 3.10
C VAL A 76 9.70 15.65 4.53
N ILE A 77 10.72 15.90 5.35
CA ILE A 77 10.55 16.39 6.72
C ILE A 77 9.83 17.75 6.75
N MET A 78 10.14 18.66 5.82
CA MET A 78 9.48 19.96 5.72
C MET A 78 8.02 19.82 5.32
N GLN A 79 7.70 18.96 4.35
CA GLN A 79 6.34 18.66 3.91
C GLN A 79 5.51 18.07 5.06
N GLU A 80 6.04 17.07 5.77
CA GLU A 80 5.36 16.45 6.92
C GLU A 80 5.11 17.45 8.05
N LYS A 81 6.08 18.32 8.35
CA LYS A 81 5.93 19.42 9.31
C LYS A 81 4.84 20.41 8.91
N GLN A 82 4.74 20.71 7.63
CA GLN A 82 3.72 21.62 7.12
C GLN A 82 2.34 20.99 7.23
N TRP A 83 2.16 19.76 6.74
CA TRP A 83 0.88 19.06 6.83
C TRP A 83 0.43 18.80 8.27
N SER A 84 1.36 18.48 9.18
CA SER A 84 1.01 18.32 10.59
C SER A 84 0.47 19.61 11.19
N LYS A 85 1.06 20.76 10.84
CA LYS A 85 0.60 22.09 11.27
C LYS A 85 -0.75 22.46 10.68
N GLU A 86 -0.97 22.17 9.39
CA GLU A 86 -2.25 22.45 8.70
C GLU A 86 -3.43 21.71 9.36
N VAL A 87 -3.18 20.50 9.89
CA VAL A 87 -4.19 19.69 10.59
C VAL A 87 -4.19 19.97 12.12
N GLY A 88 -3.31 20.85 12.60
CA GLY A 88 -3.24 21.24 14.02
C GLY A 88 -2.75 20.13 14.97
N LYS A 89 -1.91 19.20 14.49
CA LYS A 89 -1.39 18.06 15.25
C LYS A 89 0.14 18.11 15.39
N SER A 90 0.67 17.45 16.43
CA SER A 90 2.11 17.15 16.47
C SER A 90 2.48 16.22 15.32
N ILE A 91 3.75 16.23 14.90
CA ILE A 91 4.23 15.34 13.82
C ILE A 91 4.01 13.89 14.18
N GLU A 92 4.30 13.50 15.42
CA GLU A 92 4.19 12.13 15.91
C GLU A 92 2.74 11.66 15.89
N THR A 93 1.83 12.53 16.33
CA THR A 93 0.39 12.24 16.31
C THR A 93 -0.12 12.14 14.87
N TRP A 94 0.31 13.05 14.00
CA TRP A 94 -0.05 13.05 12.59
C TRP A 94 0.45 11.78 11.88
N LYS A 95 1.69 11.35 12.11
CA LYS A 95 2.24 10.10 11.56
C LYS A 95 1.45 8.88 12.03
N ARG A 96 1.19 8.79 13.34
CA ARG A 96 0.41 7.69 13.91
C ARG A 96 -1.01 7.61 13.34
N ASP A 97 -1.65 8.76 13.15
CA ASP A 97 -2.98 8.83 12.58
C ASP A 97 -2.96 8.48 11.07
N LYS A 98 -1.92 8.92 10.35
CA LYS A 98 -1.70 8.56 8.93
C LYS A 98 -1.55 7.05 8.77
N GLU A 99 -0.77 6.37 9.61
CA GLU A 99 -0.60 4.90 9.55
C GLU A 99 -1.91 4.12 9.79
N ARG A 100 -2.86 4.72 10.51
CA ARG A 100 -4.17 4.12 10.81
C ARG A 100 -5.25 4.51 9.80
N ASP A 101 -4.94 5.41 8.88
CA ASP A 101 -5.87 5.81 7.84
C ASP A 101 -6.21 4.63 6.93
N PRO A 102 -7.49 4.45 6.53
CA PRO A 102 -7.87 3.39 5.61
C PRO A 102 -7.07 3.34 4.30
N SER A 103 -6.58 4.48 3.79
CA SER A 103 -5.70 4.52 2.61
C SER A 103 -4.38 3.83 2.88
N SER A 104 -3.70 4.20 3.97
CA SER A 104 -2.44 3.57 4.36
C SER A 104 -2.60 2.07 4.61
N LEU A 105 -3.68 1.65 5.26
CA LEU A 105 -3.95 0.22 5.47
C LEU A 105 -4.24 -0.52 4.17
N THR A 106 -4.89 0.14 3.22
CA THR A 106 -5.14 -0.41 1.87
C THR A 106 -3.83 -0.58 1.12
N GLU A 107 -2.96 0.41 1.16
CA GLU A 107 -1.62 0.35 0.56
C GLU A 107 -0.79 -0.79 1.15
N MET A 108 -0.73 -0.89 2.49
CA MET A 108 -0.02 -1.96 3.18
C MET A 108 -0.59 -3.34 2.85
N GLY A 109 -1.92 -3.49 2.92
CA GLY A 109 -2.59 -4.75 2.62
C GLY A 109 -2.38 -5.18 1.17
N LEU A 110 -2.49 -4.25 0.22
CA LEU A 110 -2.27 -4.52 -1.20
C LEU A 110 -0.82 -4.92 -1.46
N THR A 111 0.14 -4.25 -0.84
CA THR A 111 1.56 -4.62 -0.94
C THR A 111 1.77 -6.05 -0.48
N VAL A 112 1.27 -6.42 0.71
CA VAL A 112 1.38 -7.79 1.25
C VAL A 112 0.71 -8.82 0.33
N CYS A 113 -0.47 -8.48 -0.21
CA CYS A 113 -1.19 -9.33 -1.16
C CYS A 113 -0.38 -9.60 -2.43
N LEU A 114 0.18 -8.55 -3.03
CA LEU A 114 0.96 -8.66 -4.25
C LEU A 114 2.30 -9.38 -4.03
N GLN A 115 2.95 -9.15 -2.88
CA GLN A 115 4.14 -9.93 -2.48
C GLN A 115 3.84 -11.43 -2.42
N ARG A 116 2.64 -11.81 -1.97
CA ARG A 116 2.17 -13.20 -1.94
C ARG A 116 1.86 -13.75 -3.33
N LEU A 117 1.24 -12.94 -4.20
CA LEU A 117 0.81 -13.39 -5.54
C LEU A 117 1.96 -13.46 -6.55
N LEU A 118 3.03 -12.68 -6.33
CA LEU A 118 4.16 -12.55 -7.25
C LEU A 118 5.54 -12.94 -6.64
N PRO A 119 5.67 -13.99 -5.82
CA PRO A 119 6.81 -14.14 -4.91
C PRO A 119 8.10 -14.64 -5.58
N GLU A 120 8.01 -15.34 -6.71
CA GLU A 120 9.18 -16.02 -7.29
C GLU A 120 10.08 -15.05 -8.05
N ARG A 121 9.48 -14.28 -8.97
CA ARG A 121 10.20 -13.42 -9.91
C ARG A 121 10.25 -11.96 -9.49
N PHE A 122 9.26 -11.51 -8.72
CA PHE A 122 9.11 -10.09 -8.42
C PHE A 122 9.24 -9.81 -6.93
N MET A 123 9.73 -8.62 -6.64
CA MET A 123 9.63 -8.00 -5.33
C MET A 123 8.61 -6.89 -5.44
N VAL A 124 7.69 -6.85 -4.49
CA VAL A 124 6.75 -5.76 -4.37
C VAL A 124 7.10 -4.99 -3.11
N VAL A 125 7.36 -3.70 -3.27
CA VAL A 125 7.79 -2.80 -2.20
C VAL A 125 6.99 -1.52 -2.27
N ARG A 126 6.90 -0.81 -1.15
CA ARG A 126 6.36 0.55 -1.14
C ARG A 126 7.46 1.50 -1.61
N SER A 127 7.09 2.55 -2.30
CA SER A 127 8.04 3.54 -2.78
C SER A 127 8.69 4.29 -1.61
N SER A 128 9.66 5.14 -1.91
CA SER A 128 10.18 6.03 -0.88
C SER A 128 9.17 7.14 -0.58
N ALA A 129 9.22 7.72 0.62
CA ALA A 129 8.37 8.85 1.00
C ALA A 129 8.49 10.03 0.01
N TYR A 130 9.68 10.23 -0.57
CA TYR A 130 9.86 11.24 -1.61
C TYR A 130 9.08 10.90 -2.88
N ASP A 131 9.16 9.65 -3.34
CA ASP A 131 8.48 9.19 -4.56
C ASP A 131 6.95 9.16 -4.38
N ASP A 132 6.44 8.79 -3.21
CA ASP A 132 5.04 8.96 -2.83
C ASP A 132 4.63 10.44 -2.95
N TYR A 133 5.26 11.33 -2.18
CA TYR A 133 4.80 12.72 -2.04
C TYR A 133 4.97 13.54 -3.32
N ASN A 134 6.08 13.36 -4.03
CA ASN A 134 6.47 14.23 -5.13
C ASN A 134 6.24 13.59 -6.50
N ASN A 135 6.35 12.27 -6.60
CA ASN A 135 6.17 11.55 -7.87
C ASN A 135 4.85 10.78 -7.95
N GLY A 136 4.14 10.59 -6.83
CA GLY A 136 2.84 9.93 -6.71
C GLY A 136 2.89 8.48 -7.20
N VAL A 137 3.85 7.71 -6.69
CA VAL A 137 3.92 6.26 -6.93
C VAL A 137 3.93 5.62 -5.55
N ASP A 138 2.91 4.83 -5.21
CA ASP A 138 2.78 4.26 -3.86
C ASP A 138 3.59 2.97 -3.72
N GLN A 139 3.53 2.12 -4.74
CA GLN A 139 4.20 0.81 -4.76
C GLN A 139 5.00 0.61 -6.03
N LEU A 140 6.05 -0.20 -5.94
CA LEU A 140 6.92 -0.59 -7.04
C LEU A 140 6.95 -2.12 -7.16
N ILE A 141 6.76 -2.63 -8.37
CA ILE A 141 7.07 -4.01 -8.73
C ILE A 141 8.45 -4.02 -9.37
N ILE A 142 9.34 -4.81 -8.80
CA ILE A 142 10.76 -4.88 -9.16
C ILE A 142 11.07 -6.31 -9.58
N ASP A 143 11.70 -6.50 -10.73
CA ASP A 143 12.21 -7.81 -11.14
C ASP A 143 13.40 -8.19 -10.24
N ARG A 144 13.32 -9.37 -9.61
CA ARG A 144 14.24 -9.78 -8.55
C ARG A 144 15.65 -10.12 -9.05
N GLU A 145 15.78 -10.50 -10.31
CA GLU A 145 17.07 -10.88 -10.91
C GLU A 145 17.82 -9.63 -11.39
N THR A 146 17.11 -8.74 -12.09
CA THR A 146 17.70 -7.55 -12.71
C THR A 146 17.64 -6.31 -11.81
N GLY A 147 16.81 -6.33 -10.78
CA GLY A 147 16.47 -5.18 -9.95
C GLY A 147 15.67 -4.12 -10.68
N MET A 148 15.29 -4.31 -11.95
CA MET A 148 14.60 -3.29 -12.73
C MET A 148 13.17 -3.07 -12.23
N VAL A 149 12.78 -1.81 -12.08
CA VAL A 149 11.37 -1.44 -11.84
C VAL A 149 10.55 -1.77 -13.09
N VAL A 150 9.60 -2.69 -12.95
CA VAL A 150 8.69 -3.14 -14.01
C VAL A 150 7.52 -2.16 -14.15
N CYS A 151 6.88 -1.82 -13.03
CA CYS A 151 5.79 -0.86 -12.98
C CYS A 151 5.57 -0.32 -11.56
N GLY A 152 4.86 0.80 -11.47
CA GLY A 152 4.28 1.30 -10.23
C GLY A 152 2.81 0.87 -10.09
N ILE A 153 2.36 0.66 -8.86
CA ILE A 153 0.95 0.47 -8.53
C ILE A 153 0.54 1.52 -7.51
N ASP A 154 -0.64 2.08 -7.74
CA ASP A 154 -1.26 3.12 -6.91
C ASP A 154 -2.66 2.63 -6.49
N GLU A 155 -3.04 2.77 -5.21
CA GLU A 155 -4.37 2.37 -4.77
C GLU A 155 -5.40 3.51 -4.90
N VAL A 156 -6.59 3.18 -5.43
CA VAL A 156 -7.71 4.12 -5.53
C VAL A 156 -8.85 3.63 -4.66
N ILE A 157 -9.07 4.27 -3.50
CA ILE A 157 -10.24 3.95 -2.68
C ILE A 157 -11.50 4.51 -3.35
N GLU A 158 -12.40 3.62 -3.73
CA GLU A 158 -13.74 3.99 -4.21
C GLU A 158 -14.51 4.71 -3.09
N ARG A 159 -14.89 5.96 -3.33
CA ARG A 159 -15.83 6.69 -2.47
C ARG A 159 -17.24 6.33 -2.91
N THR A 160 -17.99 5.63 -2.06
CA THR A 160 -19.41 5.35 -2.27
C THR A 160 -20.16 6.65 -2.54
N GLY A 161 -20.66 6.82 -3.78
CA GLY A 161 -21.49 7.95 -4.20
C GLY A 161 -20.90 8.88 -5.27
N ASP A 162 -19.60 8.78 -5.59
CA ASP A 162 -19.00 9.54 -6.69
C ASP A 162 -19.11 8.76 -8.01
N THR A 163 -19.89 9.27 -8.97
CA THR A 163 -20.05 8.69 -10.32
C THR A 163 -19.00 9.16 -11.33
N GLY A 164 -17.96 9.89 -10.88
CA GLY A 164 -16.88 10.41 -11.72
C GLY A 164 -15.55 9.69 -11.48
N PRO A 165 -14.62 9.71 -12.46
CA PRO A 165 -13.27 9.19 -12.26
C PRO A 165 -12.63 9.91 -11.07
N SER A 166 -12.01 9.16 -10.18
CA SER A 166 -11.36 9.77 -9.02
C SER A 166 -10.24 10.71 -9.49
N LYS A 167 -9.95 11.78 -8.74
CA LYS A 167 -8.80 12.66 -9.03
C LYS A 167 -7.48 11.89 -9.18
N LYS A 168 -7.36 10.74 -8.50
CA LYS A 168 -6.18 9.87 -8.55
C LYS A 168 -6.13 9.09 -9.88
N GLU A 169 -7.26 8.60 -10.36
CA GLU A 169 -7.38 7.97 -11.69
C GLU A 169 -6.99 8.94 -12.82
N GLU A 170 -7.51 10.18 -12.78
CA GLU A 170 -7.15 11.20 -13.77
C GLU A 170 -5.65 11.55 -13.70
N LYS A 171 -5.08 11.61 -12.49
CA LYS A 171 -3.64 11.83 -12.28
C LYS A 171 -2.80 10.70 -12.90
N VAL A 172 -3.16 9.44 -12.68
CA VAL A 172 -2.46 8.28 -13.27
C VAL A 172 -2.59 8.31 -14.79
N ARG A 173 -3.79 8.55 -15.32
CA ARG A 173 -4.04 8.66 -16.77
C ARG A 173 -3.18 9.74 -17.42
N ASN A 174 -3.14 10.93 -16.82
CA ASN A 174 -2.33 12.05 -17.30
C ASN A 174 -0.82 11.74 -17.26
N LYS A 175 -0.33 11.01 -16.25
CA LYS A 175 1.06 10.54 -16.22
C LYS A 175 1.35 9.57 -17.36
N MET A 176 0.46 8.62 -17.62
CA MET A 176 0.65 7.64 -18.69
C MET A 176 0.65 8.30 -20.07
N GLN A 177 -0.20 9.30 -20.30
CA GLN A 177 -0.20 10.09 -21.54
C GLN A 177 1.11 10.86 -21.75
N LYS A 178 1.81 11.24 -20.68
CA LYS A 178 3.12 11.91 -20.71
C LYS A 178 4.30 10.94 -20.83
N GLY A 179 4.03 9.65 -21.06
CA GLY A 179 5.06 8.64 -21.29
C GLY A 179 5.48 7.85 -20.06
N GLY A 180 4.75 7.95 -18.94
CA GLY A 180 4.97 7.12 -17.75
C GLY A 180 5.29 7.93 -16.48
N ALA A 181 5.35 7.23 -15.35
CA ALA A 181 5.80 7.79 -14.08
C ALA A 181 7.33 7.95 -14.04
N LYS A 182 7.78 8.89 -13.22
CA LYS A 182 9.18 9.02 -12.83
C LYS A 182 9.31 8.48 -11.41
N VAL A 183 10.33 7.68 -11.17
CA VAL A 183 10.69 7.19 -9.84
C VAL A 183 12.13 7.64 -9.60
N LYS A 184 12.39 8.34 -8.50
CA LYS A 184 13.73 8.82 -8.15
C LYS A 184 14.54 7.72 -7.49
N TYR A 185 13.90 6.93 -6.64
CA TYR A 185 14.48 5.82 -5.90
C TYR A 185 14.04 4.47 -6.48
N GLY A 186 14.18 4.33 -7.80
CA GLY A 186 14.10 3.02 -8.43
C GLY A 186 15.33 2.19 -8.08
N ALA A 187 15.26 0.88 -8.28
CA ALA A 187 16.41 0.00 -8.08
C ALA A 187 16.91 -0.58 -9.42
N ARG A 188 18.15 -1.05 -9.43
CA ARG A 188 18.76 -1.92 -10.46
C ARG A 188 19.80 -2.82 -9.79
N VAL A 189 19.97 -4.05 -10.26
CA VAL A 189 21.07 -4.91 -9.81
C VAL A 189 22.29 -4.67 -10.69
N VAL A 190 23.40 -4.27 -10.07
CA VAL A 190 24.72 -4.13 -10.69
C VAL A 190 25.69 -4.99 -9.89
N GLU A 191 26.33 -5.96 -10.54
CA GLU A 191 27.28 -6.87 -9.89
C GLU A 191 26.71 -7.59 -8.65
N GLY A 192 25.43 -7.94 -8.68
CA GLY A 192 24.74 -8.62 -7.59
C GLY A 192 24.29 -7.72 -6.43
N LYS A 193 24.52 -6.40 -6.52
CA LYS A 193 24.09 -5.40 -5.52
C LYS A 193 22.99 -4.50 -6.08
N LEU A 194 22.06 -4.07 -5.23
CA LEU A 194 21.10 -3.05 -5.63
C LEU A 194 21.78 -1.69 -5.63
N VAL A 195 21.60 -0.97 -6.72
CA VAL A 195 21.98 0.43 -6.90
C VAL A 195 20.70 1.22 -7.16
N LEU A 196 20.47 2.22 -6.30
CA LEU A 196 19.33 3.11 -6.47
C LEU A 196 19.61 4.12 -7.59
N GLY A 197 18.58 4.45 -8.35
CA GLY A 197 18.70 5.46 -9.38
C GLY A 197 17.36 5.90 -9.95
N SER A 198 17.36 7.08 -10.55
CA SER A 198 16.16 7.61 -11.17
C SER A 198 15.82 6.84 -12.45
N ILE A 199 14.56 6.44 -12.54
CA ILE A 199 13.98 5.74 -13.69
C ILE A 199 12.79 6.55 -14.17
N GLY A 200 12.82 6.92 -15.45
CA GLY A 200 11.69 7.55 -16.12
C GLY A 200 10.89 6.55 -16.93
N ARG A 201 9.68 6.95 -17.33
CA ARG A 201 8.80 6.17 -18.22
C ARG A 201 8.37 4.83 -17.63
N VAL A 202 8.23 4.78 -16.31
CA VAL A 202 7.73 3.59 -15.61
C VAL A 202 6.22 3.49 -15.84
N PRO A 203 5.68 2.37 -16.35
CA PRO A 203 4.24 2.15 -16.42
C PRO A 203 3.64 2.24 -15.01
N ALA A 204 2.53 2.96 -14.85
CA ALA A 204 1.80 3.01 -13.58
C ALA A 204 0.38 2.50 -13.79
N PHE A 205 -0.02 1.59 -12.92
CA PHE A 205 -1.36 1.04 -12.85
C PHE A 205 -2.02 1.50 -11.57
N TYR A 206 -3.36 1.44 -11.54
CA TYR A 206 -4.09 1.63 -10.31
C TYR A 206 -5.02 0.45 -10.06
N ILE A 207 -5.20 0.13 -8.78
CA ILE A 207 -6.16 -0.88 -8.33
C ILE A 207 -7.18 -0.16 -7.48
N SER A 208 -8.45 -0.29 -7.85
CA SER A 208 -9.53 0.23 -7.02
C SER A 208 -9.97 -0.79 -5.98
N LEU A 209 -10.01 -0.37 -4.72
CA LEU A 209 -10.45 -1.21 -3.60
C LEU A 209 -11.51 -0.47 -2.80
N SER A 210 -12.60 -1.17 -2.48
CA SER A 210 -13.58 -0.67 -1.54
C SER A 210 -13.18 -0.99 -0.10
N LYS A 211 -13.81 -0.33 0.88
CA LYS A 211 -13.60 -0.65 2.30
C LYS A 211 -13.91 -2.11 2.64
N SER A 212 -14.89 -2.72 1.97
CA SER A 212 -15.24 -4.12 2.21
C SER A 212 -14.21 -5.08 1.62
N ASP A 213 -13.53 -4.70 0.54
CA ASP A 213 -12.42 -5.48 -0.02
C ASP A 213 -11.22 -5.49 0.92
N LEU A 214 -10.94 -4.39 1.62
CA LEU A 214 -9.91 -4.36 2.67
C LEU A 214 -10.21 -5.34 3.82
N VAL A 215 -11.48 -5.44 4.25
CA VAL A 215 -11.90 -6.43 5.26
C VAL A 215 -11.62 -7.85 4.78
N LYS A 216 -12.06 -8.16 3.55
CA LYS A 216 -11.89 -9.49 2.94
C LYS A 216 -10.42 -9.84 2.78
N LEU A 217 -9.62 -8.86 2.36
CA LEU A 217 -8.18 -9.01 2.21
C LEU A 217 -7.51 -9.31 3.54
N GLY A 218 -7.88 -8.57 4.58
CA GLY A 218 -7.41 -8.82 5.94
C GLY A 218 -7.73 -10.24 6.42
N ALA A 219 -8.97 -10.69 6.24
CA ALA A 219 -9.40 -12.04 6.62
C ALA A 219 -8.61 -13.13 5.85
N ALA A 220 -8.48 -12.99 4.53
CA ALA A 220 -7.73 -13.94 3.70
C ALA A 220 -6.24 -14.03 4.09
N LEU A 221 -5.67 -12.97 4.65
CA LEU A 221 -4.29 -12.93 5.14
C LEU A 221 -4.15 -13.40 6.61
N GLU A 222 -5.24 -13.57 7.36
CA GLU A 222 -5.23 -14.12 8.73
C GLU A 222 -5.33 -15.65 8.77
N GLU A 223 -5.94 -16.27 7.76
CA GLU A 223 -6.17 -17.72 7.68
C GLU A 223 -4.90 -18.53 7.33
N GLU A 224 -3.74 -17.87 7.26
CA GLU A 224 -2.41 -18.43 6.95
C GLU A 224 -1.42 -18.19 8.07
#